data_AF-A0A7W1P381-F1
#
_entry.id   AF-A0A7W1P381-F1
#
_cell.length_a   1.000
_cell.length_b   1.000
_cell.length_c   1.000
_cell.angle_alpha   90.00
_cell.angle_beta   90.00
_cell.angle_gamma   90.00
#
_symmetry.space_group_name_H-M   'P 1'
#
loop_
_entity.id
_entity.type
_entity.pdbx_description
1 polymer ?
#
loop_
_entity_poly.entity_id
_entity_poly.type
_entity_poly.pdbx_seq_one_letter_code
_entity_poly.pdbx_strand_id
1 'polypeptide(L)'
;ERFEGTIAAGNYGAGTVMVWDYGEYHDITGNPAAAFHAGKMHIVMQGKKLKGEWILVKDSREPESNKWLLIKAGESMEPFSPKVDDTSAISRRTMAAIAKANDAQWQSNRPAAAAKTAANQSTKKKSTQSKARFVEPMQCKPVAALPDDDEWTFEMKFDGYRCIAVKNDSGVTLLSRNETNSTRVSPMSSRL
;
A
#
# COMPACT_ATOMS: atom_id res chain seq x y z
N GLU A 1 5.50 1.68 -7.38
CA GLU A 1 6.68 0.79 -7.53
C GLU A 1 6.24 -0.67 -7.43
N ARG A 2 7.04 -1.63 -7.92
CA ARG A 2 6.80 -3.06 -7.78
C ARG A 2 7.97 -3.66 -6.99
N PHE A 3 7.75 -4.00 -5.72
CA PHE A 3 8.80 -4.51 -4.84
C PHE A 3 8.93 -6.03 -4.94
N GLU A 4 10.16 -6.52 -5.15
CA GLU A 4 10.56 -7.92 -4.98
C GLU A 4 11.87 -7.96 -4.22
N GLY A 5 11.97 -8.83 -3.22
CA GLY A 5 13.16 -8.86 -2.37
C GLY A 5 12.88 -9.52 -1.02
N THR A 6 13.68 -9.18 -0.02
CA THR A 6 13.55 -9.73 1.33
C THR A 6 13.13 -8.66 2.34
N ILE A 7 12.32 -9.07 3.31
CA ILE A 7 11.95 -8.27 4.47
C ILE A 7 12.60 -8.92 5.69
N ALA A 8 13.41 -8.16 6.42
CA ALA A 8 14.18 -8.68 7.55
C ALA A 8 13.25 -9.22 8.66
N ALA A 9 13.71 -10.29 9.32
CA ALA A 9 13.01 -10.89 10.46
C ALA A 9 12.68 -9.84 11.53
N GLY A 10 11.53 -10.00 12.19
CA GLY A 10 11.03 -9.06 13.19
C GLY A 10 10.29 -7.84 12.63
N ASN A 11 10.29 -7.64 11.31
CA ASN A 11 9.41 -6.66 10.66
C ASN A 11 8.08 -7.30 10.24
N TYR A 12 7.03 -6.48 10.16
CA TYR A 12 5.76 -6.91 9.57
C TYR A 12 5.98 -7.28 8.08
N GLY A 13 5.52 -8.47 7.69
CA GLY A 13 5.77 -9.02 6.36
C GLY A 13 7.15 -9.66 6.17
N ALA A 14 7.87 -9.97 7.25
CA ALA A 14 9.17 -10.66 7.19
C ALA A 14 9.13 -11.91 6.29
N GLY A 15 10.16 -12.09 5.47
CA GLY A 15 10.27 -13.17 4.50
C GLY A 15 10.65 -12.68 3.11
N THR A 16 10.55 -13.58 2.13
CA THR A 16 10.80 -13.24 0.72
C THR A 16 9.49 -12.80 0.08
N VAL A 17 9.52 -11.67 -0.62
CA VAL A 17 8.36 -11.10 -1.31
C VAL A 17 8.59 -11.21 -2.81
N MET A 18 7.63 -11.84 -3.49
CA MET A 18 7.57 -11.96 -4.94
C MET A 18 6.33 -11.24 -5.46
N VAL A 19 6.45 -10.56 -6.59
CA VAL A 19 5.29 -10.11 -7.37
C VAL A 19 4.82 -11.34 -8.15
N TRP A 20 3.97 -12.13 -7.52
CA TRP A 20 3.49 -13.40 -8.07
C TRP A 20 2.55 -13.20 -9.26
N ASP A 21 1.70 -12.18 -9.21
CA ASP A 21 0.88 -11.72 -10.33
C ASP A 21 0.75 -10.20 -10.32
N TYR A 22 0.42 -9.61 -11.47
CA TYR A 22 0.05 -8.20 -11.58
C TYR A 22 -0.82 -7.99 -12.83
N GLY A 23 -1.70 -7.00 -12.76
CA GLY A 23 -2.55 -6.60 -13.87
C GLY A 23 -3.60 -5.60 -13.44
N GLU A 24 -4.62 -5.47 -14.26
CA GLU A 24 -5.80 -4.66 -13.98
C GLU A 24 -6.95 -5.55 -13.50
N TYR A 25 -7.94 -4.94 -12.88
CA TYR A 25 -9.22 -5.58 -12.61
C TYR A 25 -10.35 -4.61 -12.93
N HIS A 26 -11.51 -5.17 -13.27
CA HIS A 26 -12.74 -4.41 -13.48
C HIS A 26 -13.77 -4.85 -12.46
N ASP A 27 -14.37 -3.89 -11.76
CA ASP A 27 -15.56 -4.18 -10.97
C ASP A 27 -16.75 -4.39 -11.90
N ILE A 28 -17.54 -5.43 -11.62
CA ILE A 28 -18.79 -5.69 -12.35
C ILE A 28 -20.01 -5.59 -11.42
N THR A 29 -19.82 -5.07 -10.20
CA THR A 29 -20.91 -4.79 -9.26
C THR A 29 -21.55 -3.43 -9.50
N GLY A 30 -20.88 -2.52 -10.21
CA GLY A 30 -21.34 -1.17 -10.53
C GLY A 30 -21.14 -0.17 -9.40
N ASN A 31 -21.06 -0.64 -8.14
CA ASN A 31 -20.68 0.15 -6.98
C ASN A 31 -19.75 -0.69 -6.08
N PRO A 32 -18.42 -0.64 -6.31
CA PRO A 32 -17.46 -1.48 -5.60
C PRO A 32 -17.42 -1.21 -4.10
N ALA A 33 -17.65 0.04 -3.67
CA ALA A 33 -17.66 0.41 -2.26
C ALA A 33 -18.86 -0.23 -1.55
N ALA A 34 -20.07 -0.11 -2.11
CA ALA A 34 -21.25 -0.76 -1.57
C ALA A 34 -21.10 -2.30 -1.56
N ALA A 35 -20.54 -2.88 -2.63
CA ALA A 35 -20.28 -4.31 -2.72
C ALA A 35 -19.27 -4.82 -1.66
N PHE A 36 -18.22 -4.04 -1.40
CA PHE A 36 -17.26 -4.32 -0.32
C PHE A 36 -17.94 -4.31 1.06
N HIS A 37 -18.72 -3.27 1.37
CA HIS A 37 -19.44 -3.19 2.64
C HIS A 37 -20.54 -4.25 2.78
N ALA A 38 -21.17 -4.65 1.67
CA ALA A 38 -22.12 -5.76 1.63
C ALA A 38 -21.44 -7.14 1.78
N GLY A 39 -20.11 -7.20 1.79
CA GLY A 39 -19.38 -8.46 1.97
C GLY A 39 -19.30 -9.33 0.72
N LYS A 40 -19.62 -8.81 -0.47
CA LYS A 40 -19.58 -9.57 -1.72
C LYS A 40 -19.18 -8.68 -2.88
N MET A 41 -17.98 -8.88 -3.42
CA MET A 41 -17.48 -8.19 -4.61
C MET A 41 -17.32 -9.15 -5.78
N HIS A 42 -17.73 -8.72 -6.96
CA HIS A 42 -17.54 -9.47 -8.20
C HIS A 42 -16.65 -8.65 -9.14
N ILE A 43 -15.50 -9.21 -9.49
CA ILE A 43 -14.49 -8.54 -10.29
C ILE A 43 -14.00 -9.44 -11.42
N VAL A 44 -13.56 -8.83 -12.52
CA VAL A 44 -12.87 -9.50 -13.61
C VAL A 44 -11.39 -9.14 -13.53
N MET A 45 -10.54 -10.14 -13.26
CA MET A 45 -9.09 -9.96 -13.22
C MET A 45 -8.46 -10.09 -14.62
N GLN A 46 -7.51 -9.22 -14.91
CA GLN A 46 -6.70 -9.20 -16.14
C GLN A 46 -5.21 -9.22 -15.78
N GLY A 47 -4.82 -10.23 -14.99
CA GLY A 47 -3.46 -10.49 -14.56
C GLY A 47 -2.61 -11.23 -15.61
N LYS A 48 -1.33 -11.41 -15.28
CA LYS A 48 -0.44 -12.31 -16.00
C LYS A 48 -0.80 -13.77 -15.73
N LYS A 49 -1.17 -14.10 -14.49
CA LYS A 49 -1.58 -15.45 -14.05
C LYS A 49 -3.09 -15.55 -13.89
N LEU A 50 -3.69 -14.74 -13.00
CA LEU A 50 -5.11 -14.75 -12.72
C LEU A 50 -5.88 -13.98 -13.80
N LYS A 51 -6.87 -14.64 -14.38
CA LYS A 51 -7.71 -14.10 -15.46
C LYS A 51 -9.17 -14.48 -15.27
N GLY A 52 -10.06 -13.66 -15.80
CA GLY A 52 -11.50 -13.91 -15.82
C GLY A 52 -12.20 -13.49 -14.52
N GLU A 53 -13.39 -14.02 -14.29
CA GLU A 53 -14.26 -13.64 -13.17
C GLU A 53 -13.82 -14.24 -11.83
N TRP A 54 -13.90 -13.42 -10.78
CA TRP A 54 -13.58 -13.77 -9.40
C TRP A 54 -14.55 -13.09 -8.44
N ILE A 55 -14.96 -13.81 -7.41
CA ILE A 55 -15.84 -13.28 -6.36
C ILE A 55 -15.08 -13.30 -5.03
N LEU A 56 -15.05 -12.15 -4.35
CA LEU A 56 -14.65 -12.06 -2.94
C LEU A 56 -15.92 -12.11 -2.09
N VAL A 57 -15.97 -13.01 -1.12
CA VAL A 57 -17.11 -13.15 -0.19
C VAL A 57 -16.62 -13.14 1.24
N LYS A 58 -17.16 -12.25 2.08
CA LYS A 58 -16.89 -12.22 3.53
C LYS A 58 -17.56 -13.43 4.17
N ASP A 59 -16.88 -14.11 5.09
CA ASP A 59 -17.42 -15.30 5.76
C ASP A 59 -18.57 -14.90 6.71
N SER A 60 -19.81 -15.10 6.27
CA SER A 60 -21.00 -14.69 7.03
C SER A 60 -21.22 -15.50 8.32
N ARG A 61 -20.51 -16.63 8.50
CA ARG A 61 -20.54 -17.42 9.74
C ARG A 61 -19.70 -16.81 10.84
N GLU A 62 -18.78 -15.91 10.48
CA GLU A 62 -17.87 -15.22 11.38
C GLU A 62 -17.93 -13.69 11.13
N PRO A 63 -19.06 -13.01 11.40
CA PRO A 63 -19.31 -11.62 10.98
C PRO A 63 -18.33 -10.59 11.55
N GLU A 64 -17.84 -10.84 12.77
CA GLU A 64 -16.82 -10.03 13.44
C GLU A 64 -15.39 -10.28 12.92
N SER A 65 -15.20 -11.33 12.10
CA SER A 65 -13.90 -11.62 11.50
C SER A 65 -13.67 -10.78 10.23
N ASN A 66 -12.40 -10.59 9.90
CA ASN A 66 -11.98 -10.05 8.60
C ASN A 66 -11.69 -11.16 7.58
N LYS A 67 -12.38 -12.31 7.70
CA LYS A 67 -12.16 -13.46 6.83
C LYS A 67 -12.93 -13.32 5.53
N TRP A 68 -12.22 -13.46 4.43
CA TRP A 68 -12.77 -13.42 3.08
C TRP A 68 -12.34 -14.65 2.31
N LEU A 69 -13.22 -15.11 1.42
CA LEU A 69 -12.95 -16.17 0.46
C LEU A 69 -12.81 -15.54 -0.92
N LEU A 70 -11.75 -15.92 -1.65
CA LEU A 70 -11.58 -15.61 -3.06
C LEU A 70 -11.96 -16.84 -3.89
N ILE A 71 -12.98 -16.70 -4.73
CA ILE A 71 -13.58 -17.82 -5.47
C ILE A 71 -13.47 -17.52 -6.97
N LYS A 72 -12.96 -18.48 -7.75
CA LYS A 72 -13.00 -18.40 -9.21
C LYS A 72 -14.44 -18.54 -9.68
N ALA A 73 -14.92 -17.58 -10.48
CA ALA A 73 -16.24 -17.59 -11.10
C ALA A 73 -16.14 -17.70 -12.62
N GLY A 74 -17.26 -18.01 -13.28
CA GLY A 74 -17.29 -18.25 -14.73
C GLY A 74 -16.55 -19.53 -15.11
N GLU A 75 -15.75 -19.46 -16.18
CA GLU A 75 -15.01 -20.62 -16.69
C GLU A 75 -13.95 -21.11 -15.70
N SER A 76 -13.78 -22.43 -15.62
CA SER A 76 -12.71 -23.04 -14.85
C SER A 76 -11.35 -22.61 -15.40
N MET A 77 -10.36 -22.48 -14.51
CA MET A 77 -8.98 -22.22 -14.89
C MET A 77 -8.15 -23.46 -14.62
N GLU A 78 -7.30 -23.81 -15.57
CA GLU A 78 -6.32 -24.87 -15.36
C GLU A 78 -5.38 -24.51 -14.21
N PRO A 79 -5.10 -25.44 -13.27
CA PRO A 79 -4.16 -25.21 -12.20
C PRO A 79 -2.78 -24.80 -12.74
N PHE A 80 -2.12 -23.88 -12.04
CA PHE A 80 -0.75 -23.50 -12.41
C PHE A 80 0.20 -24.68 -12.18
N SER A 81 1.07 -24.94 -13.16
CA SER A 81 2.19 -25.85 -12.93
C SER A 81 3.09 -25.32 -11.79
N PRO A 82 3.76 -26.20 -11.01
CA PRO A 82 4.65 -25.77 -9.92
C PRO A 82 5.71 -24.76 -10.35
N LYS A 83 6.18 -24.88 -11.60
CA LYS A 83 7.15 -23.94 -12.18
C LYS A 83 6.56 -22.54 -12.37
N VAL A 84 5.34 -22.45 -12.92
CA VAL A 84 4.67 -21.15 -13.11
C VAL A 84 4.32 -20.53 -11.77
N ASP A 85 3.91 -21.36 -10.81
CA ASP A 85 3.60 -20.91 -9.45
C ASP A 85 4.84 -20.30 -8.77
N ASP A 86 5.99 -20.98 -8.84
CA ASP A 86 7.28 -20.48 -8.33
C ASP A 86 8.01 -19.53 -9.30
N THR A 87 7.30 -18.73 -10.09
CA THR A 87 7.93 -17.75 -11.00
C THR A 87 7.30 -16.37 -10.86
N SER A 88 8.13 -15.35 -10.62
CA SER A 88 7.73 -13.95 -10.60
C SER A 88 7.08 -13.52 -11.92
N ALA A 89 5.99 -12.75 -11.82
CA ALA A 89 5.36 -12.14 -12.98
C ALA A 89 6.20 -11.03 -13.62
N ILE A 90 7.14 -10.41 -12.89
CA ILE A 90 7.97 -9.31 -13.39
C ILE A 90 9.39 -9.75 -13.74
N SER A 91 10.11 -10.36 -12.81
CA SER A 91 11.53 -10.67 -12.96
C SER A 91 11.78 -12.07 -13.51
N ARG A 92 10.73 -12.90 -13.56
CA ARG A 92 10.81 -14.33 -13.93
C ARG A 92 11.74 -15.15 -13.02
N ARG A 93 12.13 -14.61 -11.87
CA ARG A 93 12.90 -15.31 -10.84
C ARG A 93 12.01 -16.21 -10.01
N THR A 94 12.59 -17.27 -9.45
CA THR A 94 11.94 -18.11 -8.44
C THR A 94 11.99 -17.49 -7.05
N MET A 95 11.18 -17.99 -6.11
CA MET A 95 11.20 -17.50 -4.73
C MET A 95 12.59 -17.68 -4.11
N ALA A 96 13.22 -18.83 -4.35
CA ALA A 96 14.57 -19.12 -3.89
C ALA A 96 15.63 -18.21 -4.52
N ALA A 97 15.49 -17.87 -5.81
CA ALA A 97 16.40 -16.95 -6.48
C ALA A 97 16.27 -15.52 -5.93
N ILE A 98 15.05 -15.05 -5.64
CA ILE A 98 14.80 -13.74 -5.01
C ILE A 98 15.41 -13.72 -3.60
N ALA A 99 15.17 -14.77 -2.80
CA ALA A 99 15.72 -14.89 -1.46
C ALA A 99 17.26 -14.85 -1.45
N LYS A 100 17.89 -15.56 -2.40
CA LYS A 100 19.36 -15.65 -2.51
C LYS A 100 19.99 -14.36 -3.03
N ALA A 101 19.33 -13.65 -3.95
CA ALA A 101 19.88 -12.44 -4.54
C ALA A 101 20.13 -11.35 -3.50
N ASN A 102 19.22 -11.21 -2.52
CA ASN A 102 19.27 -10.20 -1.46
C ASN A 102 19.64 -8.79 -1.97
N ASP A 103 19.23 -8.49 -3.21
CA ASP A 103 19.53 -7.31 -3.99
C ASP A 103 18.62 -6.13 -3.64
N ALA A 104 17.44 -6.45 -3.10
CA ALA A 104 16.51 -5.49 -2.52
C ALA A 104 16.06 -5.98 -1.14
N GLN A 105 16.44 -5.24 -0.10
CA GLN A 105 15.98 -5.48 1.26
C GLN A 105 15.10 -4.33 1.72
N TRP A 106 13.86 -4.63 2.10
CA TRP A 106 12.98 -3.65 2.70
C TRP A 106 13.37 -3.43 4.17
N GLN A 107 13.62 -2.18 4.54
CA GLN A 107 13.92 -1.77 5.90
C GLN A 107 12.93 -0.70 6.32
N SER A 108 12.10 -1.01 7.33
CA SER A 108 11.13 -0.07 7.93
C SER A 108 11.80 1.19 8.49
N ASN A 109 13.05 1.05 8.95
CA ASN A 109 13.80 2.02 9.74
C ASN A 109 15.21 2.34 9.16
N ARG A 110 15.37 2.48 7.83
CA ARG A 110 16.67 2.90 7.27
C ARG A 110 17.05 4.28 7.84
N PRO A 111 18.19 4.44 8.55
CA PRO A 111 18.60 5.73 9.09
C PRO A 111 18.96 6.69 7.97
N ALA A 112 18.47 7.93 8.04
CA ALA A 112 18.86 9.03 7.16
C ALA A 112 20.27 9.54 7.49
N ALA A 113 21.30 8.70 7.34
CA ALA A 113 22.67 9.05 7.69
C ALA A 113 23.52 9.38 6.45
N ALA A 114 23.15 10.44 5.72
CA ALA A 114 24.05 11.17 4.83
C ALA A 114 23.56 12.61 4.57
N ALA A 115 23.20 13.34 5.64
CA ALA A 115 23.12 14.81 5.61
C ALA A 115 23.16 15.35 7.05
N LYS A 116 24.37 15.43 7.62
CA LYS A 116 24.64 16.40 8.71
C LYS A 116 24.52 17.80 8.07
N THR A 117 24.04 18.86 8.72
CA THR A 117 24.67 19.52 9.87
C THR A 117 23.79 20.67 10.41
N ALA A 118 23.89 20.92 11.73
CA ALA A 118 23.59 22.16 12.49
C ALA A 118 22.11 22.61 12.60
N ALA A 119 21.50 22.47 13.80
CA ALA A 119 21.40 23.49 14.87
C ALA A 119 20.40 24.62 14.52
N ASN A 120 19.52 25.12 15.38
CA ASN A 120 19.60 25.33 16.82
C ASN A 120 18.18 25.61 17.39
N GLN A 121 18.10 25.54 18.71
CA GLN A 121 16.96 25.72 19.61
C GLN A 121 16.25 27.09 19.47
N SER A 122 14.92 27.14 19.65
CA SER A 122 14.27 27.91 20.75
C SER A 122 12.75 28.14 20.58
N THR A 123 12.07 27.89 21.71
CA THR A 123 10.82 28.39 22.32
C THR A 123 9.81 29.32 21.60
N LYS A 124 8.54 28.89 21.72
CA LYS A 124 7.24 29.59 21.98
C LYS A 124 6.72 30.72 21.04
N LYS A 125 5.87 30.25 20.11
CA LYS A 125 4.49 30.67 19.72
C LYS A 125 4.10 32.18 19.78
N LYS A 126 4.00 32.78 18.59
CA LYS A 126 2.94 33.71 18.18
C LYS A 126 2.36 33.17 16.86
N SER A 127 1.05 33.14 16.70
CA SER A 127 0.38 32.63 15.49
C SER A 127 0.54 33.62 14.34
N THR A 128 1.71 33.58 13.70
CA THR A 128 1.87 34.05 12.33
C THR A 128 1.27 33.02 11.41
N GLN A 129 0.45 33.45 10.45
CA GLN A 129 -0.02 32.64 9.33
C GLN A 129 1.18 31.90 8.74
N SER A 130 1.34 30.65 9.14
CA SER A 130 2.55 29.90 8.83
C SER A 130 2.47 29.52 7.37
N LYS A 131 3.53 29.80 6.60
CA LYS A 131 3.67 29.25 5.25
C LYS A 131 3.43 27.74 5.31
N ALA A 132 2.52 27.27 4.45
CA ALA A 132 2.27 25.85 4.29
C ALA A 132 3.62 25.16 4.02
N ARG A 133 3.97 24.19 4.86
CA ARG A 133 5.23 23.47 4.82
C ARG A 133 4.97 21.99 5.04
N PHE A 134 5.96 21.17 4.70
CA PHE A 134 5.94 19.77 5.08
C PHE A 134 5.82 19.63 6.60
N VAL A 135 4.95 18.72 7.03
CA VAL A 135 4.83 18.30 8.43
C VAL A 135 5.05 16.80 8.41
N GLU A 136 6.07 16.32 9.12
CA GLU A 136 6.35 14.89 9.16
C GLU A 136 5.11 14.13 9.68
N PRO A 137 4.55 13.18 8.90
CA PRO A 137 3.40 12.41 9.35
C PRO A 137 3.74 11.63 10.63
N MET A 138 2.83 11.64 11.61
CA MET A 138 2.97 10.79 12.78
C MET A 138 3.00 9.31 12.38
N GLN A 139 3.91 8.55 12.98
CA GLN A 139 3.99 7.11 12.80
C GLN A 139 2.95 6.43 13.70
N CYS A 140 2.20 5.48 13.15
CA CYS A 140 1.28 4.66 13.94
C CYS A 140 2.08 3.87 14.97
N LYS A 141 1.84 4.13 16.25
CA LYS A 141 2.26 3.21 17.32
C LYS A 141 1.18 2.15 17.48
N PRO A 142 1.52 0.86 17.56
CA PRO A 142 0.54 -0.17 17.87
C PRO A 142 0.00 0.09 19.29
N VAL A 143 -1.31 0.26 19.39
CA VAL A 143 -2.04 0.51 20.64
C VAL A 143 -3.19 -0.49 20.76
N ALA A 144 -3.51 -0.91 21.98
CA ALA A 144 -4.57 -1.88 22.25
C ALA A 144 -5.98 -1.28 22.09
N ALA A 145 -6.11 0.03 22.25
CA ALA A 145 -7.35 0.78 22.07
C ALA A 145 -7.04 2.11 21.35
N LEU A 146 -7.99 2.58 20.54
CA LEU A 146 -7.90 3.87 19.89
C LEU A 146 -8.19 4.98 20.91
N PRO A 147 -7.55 6.16 20.78
CA PRO A 147 -7.95 7.36 21.54
C PRO A 147 -9.39 7.73 21.23
N ASP A 148 -10.14 8.18 22.25
CA ASP A 148 -11.56 8.53 22.16
C ASP A 148 -11.83 10.03 22.42
N ASP A 149 -10.79 10.85 22.49
CA ASP A 149 -10.90 12.30 22.69
C ASP A 149 -11.11 13.08 21.36
N ASP A 150 -11.71 14.26 21.47
CA ASP A 150 -12.08 15.13 20.34
C ASP A 150 -10.88 15.74 19.58
N GLU A 151 -9.63 15.53 20.04
CA GLU A 151 -8.45 15.98 19.31
C GLU A 151 -8.07 15.04 18.16
N TRP A 152 -8.69 13.85 18.07
CA TRP A 152 -8.39 12.86 17.05
C TRP A 152 -9.38 12.86 15.89
N THR A 153 -8.83 12.83 14.68
CA THR A 153 -9.59 12.53 13.47
C THR A 153 -8.95 11.32 12.80
N PHE A 154 -9.78 10.37 12.39
CA PHE A 154 -9.34 9.11 11.78
C PHE A 154 -9.64 9.11 10.29
N GLU A 155 -8.70 8.60 9.51
CA GLU A 155 -8.86 8.41 8.06
C GLU A 155 -8.75 6.91 7.74
N MET A 156 -9.67 6.39 6.92
CA MET A 156 -9.57 5.02 6.44
C MET A 156 -8.30 4.83 5.62
N LYS A 157 -7.51 3.81 5.96
CA LYS A 157 -6.32 3.45 5.17
C LYS A 157 -6.76 2.72 3.89
N PHE A 158 -6.83 3.44 2.79
CA PHE A 158 -6.82 2.85 1.45
C PHE A 158 -5.39 2.36 1.11
N ASP A 159 -5.26 1.29 0.34
CA ASP A 159 -3.96 0.77 -0.06
C ASP A 159 -3.38 1.60 -1.22
N GLY A 160 -2.15 2.10 -1.08
CA GLY A 160 -1.55 3.10 -1.99
C GLY A 160 -0.50 4.00 -1.32
N TYR A 161 0.01 4.99 -2.06
CA TYR A 161 0.99 5.96 -1.55
C TYR A 161 0.28 7.14 -0.88
N ARG A 162 0.60 7.40 0.39
CA ARG A 162 0.20 8.64 1.07
C ARG A 162 1.19 9.76 0.74
N CYS A 163 0.67 10.94 0.42
CA CYS A 163 1.46 12.15 0.22
C CYS A 163 0.80 13.33 0.93
N ILE A 164 1.60 14.33 1.30
CA ILE A 164 1.14 15.62 1.80
C ILE A 164 1.13 16.59 0.63
N ALA A 165 -0.03 17.19 0.36
CA ALA A 165 -0.13 18.30 -0.57
C ALA A 165 0.16 19.62 0.16
N VAL A 166 1.19 20.35 -0.28
CA VAL A 166 1.53 21.67 0.22
C VAL A 166 1.20 22.70 -0.86
N LYS A 167 0.23 23.58 -0.60
CA LYS A 167 -0.15 24.69 -1.48
C LYS A 167 0.42 26.00 -0.94
N ASN A 168 1.21 26.69 -1.75
CA ASN A 168 1.72 28.03 -1.48
C ASN A 168 1.54 28.94 -2.71
N ASP A 169 2.02 30.18 -2.65
CA ASP A 169 1.87 31.15 -3.74
C ASP A 169 2.58 30.72 -5.04
N SER A 170 3.58 29.83 -4.94
CA SER A 170 4.31 29.28 -6.08
C SER A 170 3.69 28.02 -6.69
N GLY A 171 2.63 27.47 -6.09
CA GLY A 171 1.89 26.33 -6.62
C GLY A 171 1.59 25.23 -5.59
N VAL A 172 1.29 24.03 -6.10
CA VAL A 172 1.01 22.83 -5.29
C VAL A 172 2.17 21.86 -5.45
N THR A 173 2.70 21.39 -4.32
CA THR A 173 3.72 20.33 -4.28
C THR A 173 3.14 19.10 -3.59
N LEU A 174 3.34 17.92 -4.16
CA LEU A 174 3.03 16.65 -3.49
C LEU A 174 4.32 16.10 -2.88
N LEU A 175 4.33 15.93 -1.56
CA LEU A 175 5.48 15.47 -0.80
C LEU A 175 5.23 14.06 -0.26
N SER A 176 6.16 13.14 -0.49
CA SER A 176 6.12 11.81 0.15
C SER A 176 6.31 11.93 1.67
N ARG A 177 6.12 10.82 2.40
CA ARG A 177 6.43 10.75 3.85
C ARG A 177 7.85 11.22 4.20
N ASN A 178 8.80 11.13 3.27
CA ASN A 178 10.19 11.50 3.49
C ASN A 178 10.53 12.84 2.80
N GLU A 179 9.53 13.72 2.63
CA GLU A 179 9.66 15.06 2.03
C GLU A 179 10.16 15.04 0.57
N THR A 180 10.03 13.91 -0.12
CA THR A 180 10.44 13.80 -1.53
C THR A 180 9.39 14.45 -2.41
N ASN A 181 9.81 15.40 -3.25
CA ASN A 181 8.93 16.08 -4.20
C ASN A 181 8.48 15.13 -5.32
N SER A 182 7.21 14.76 -5.30
CA SER A 182 6.58 13.86 -6.27
C SER A 182 5.82 14.60 -7.37
N THR A 183 5.94 15.93 -7.45
CA THR A 183 5.17 16.79 -8.39
C THR A 183 5.54 16.57 -9.86
N ARG A 184 6.54 15.73 -10.16
CA ARG A 184 6.91 15.27 -11.52
C ARG A 184 6.68 13.78 -11.76
N VAL A 185 6.11 13.06 -10.80
CA VAL A 185 5.65 11.69 -11.03
C VAL A 185 4.23 11.81 -11.55
N SER A 186 4.03 11.49 -12.83
CA SER A 186 2.71 11.53 -13.49
C SER A 186 1.64 10.94 -12.58
N PRO A 187 0.53 11.65 -12.32
CA PRO A 187 -0.54 11.10 -11.52
C PRO A 187 -1.13 9.91 -12.28
N MET A 188 -1.04 8.72 -11.69
CA MET A 188 -1.92 7.63 -12.10
C MET A 188 -3.31 8.01 -11.58
N SER A 189 -4.05 8.72 -12.44
CA SER A 189 -5.39 9.21 -12.18
C SER A 189 -6.33 8.02 -12.00
N SER A 190 -6.61 7.61 -10.76
CA SER A 190 -7.88 6.95 -10.47
C SER A 190 -8.95 8.04 -10.43
N ARG A 191 -9.70 8.19 -11.54
CA ARG A 191 -10.94 8.97 -11.52
C ARG A 191 -11.95 8.24 -10.63
N LEU A 192 -12.60 9.01 -9.76
CA LEU A 192 -13.77 8.62 -8.96
C LEU A 192 -14.89 8.08 -9.86
#